data_AF-A0A5C7R1P4-F1
#
_entry.id   AF-A0A5C7R1P4-F1
#
_cell.length_a   1.000
_cell.length_b   1.000
_cell.length_c   1.000
_cell.angle_alpha   90.00
_cell.angle_beta   90.00
_cell.angle_gamma   90.00
#
_symmetry.space_group_name_H-M   'P 1'
#
loop_
_entity.id
_entity.type
_entity.pdbx_description
1 polymer ?
#
loop_
_entity_poly.entity_id
_entity_poly.type
_entity_poly.pdbx_seq_one_letter_code
_entity_poly.pdbx_strand_id
1 'polypeptide(L)'
;MSTVMDTVGGKGRSQSTTMWLWVLAASLLVFATNTGYALWKTARFGGANTSASNLQVNSQKLANLGREAINGDAEAFKAFRETKSQIENDVKLLNDRFGAAPDVSGPISTVTSTWVPMGKNADQIL
;
A
#
# COMPACT_ATOMS: atom_id res chain seq x y z
N MET A 1 -54.98 -12.74 49.78
CA MET A 1 -54.36 -13.88 49.09
C MET A 1 -53.26 -13.35 48.21
N SER A 2 -52.02 -13.76 48.47
CA SER A 2 -50.83 -13.37 47.70
C SER A 2 -50.07 -14.64 47.37
N THR A 3 -49.87 -14.90 46.09
CA THR A 3 -48.72 -15.70 45.62
C THR A 3 -48.48 -15.39 44.15
N VAL A 4 -47.59 -14.41 43.94
CA VAL A 4 -46.45 -14.46 43.01
C VAL A 4 -46.73 -15.09 41.63
N MET A 5 -47.23 -14.29 40.69
CA MET A 5 -47.06 -14.52 39.26
C MET A 5 -46.08 -13.48 38.70
N ASP A 6 -44.81 -13.50 39.12
CA ASP A 6 -43.81 -12.53 38.62
C ASP A 6 -42.44 -13.13 38.24
N THR A 7 -42.34 -14.45 38.07
CA THR A 7 -41.02 -15.08 37.80
C THR A 7 -40.90 -15.74 36.42
N VAL A 8 -41.99 -15.92 35.66
CA VAL A 8 -41.94 -16.69 34.40
C VAL A 8 -41.60 -15.82 33.17
N GLY A 9 -41.96 -14.53 33.17
CA GLY A 9 -41.70 -13.61 32.04
C GLY A 9 -40.25 -13.11 31.92
N GLY A 10 -39.49 -13.09 33.02
CA GLY A 10 -38.11 -12.56 33.04
C GLY A 10 -37.03 -13.57 32.63
N LYS A 11 -37.23 -14.86 32.93
CA LYS A 11 -36.19 -15.89 32.76
C LYS A 11 -35.90 -16.21 31.29
N GLY A 12 -36.93 -16.28 30.43
CA GLY A 12 -36.78 -16.53 28.99
C GLY A 12 -36.15 -15.36 28.22
N ARG A 13 -36.50 -14.11 28.58
CA ARG A 13 -35.87 -12.91 28.00
C ARG A 13 -34.40 -12.81 28.39
N SER A 14 -34.04 -13.07 29.65
CA SER A 14 -32.65 -13.00 30.11
C SER A 14 -31.73 -13.98 29.38
N GLN A 15 -32.18 -15.22 29.13
CA GLN A 15 -31.37 -16.22 28.41
C GLN A 15 -31.20 -15.89 26.93
N SER A 16 -32.26 -15.39 26.28
CA SER A 16 -32.18 -14.90 24.90
C SER A 16 -31.21 -13.72 24.80
N THR A 17 -31.27 -12.76 25.74
CA THR A 17 -30.34 -11.62 25.78
C THR A 17 -28.89 -12.07 25.98
N THR A 18 -28.61 -13.01 26.88
CA THR A 18 -27.24 -13.52 27.08
C THR A 18 -26.69 -14.21 25.83
N MET A 19 -27.51 -14.98 25.11
CA MET A 19 -27.12 -15.58 23.83
C MET A 19 -26.75 -14.51 22.80
N TRP A 20 -27.60 -13.49 22.63
CA TRP A 20 -27.34 -12.41 21.68
C TRP A 20 -26.12 -11.56 22.05
N LEU A 21 -25.83 -11.37 23.33
CA LEU A 21 -24.59 -10.72 23.77
C LEU A 21 -23.35 -11.50 23.38
N TRP A 22 -23.37 -12.84 23.47
CA TRP A 22 -22.26 -13.67 23.00
C TRP A 22 -22.09 -13.62 21.48
N VAL A 23 -23.20 -13.66 20.73
CA VAL A 23 -23.17 -13.51 19.26
C VAL A 23 -22.62 -12.14 18.88
N LEU A 24 -23.04 -11.07 19.57
CA LEU A 24 -22.53 -9.72 19.36
C LEU A 24 -21.03 -9.63 19.67
N ALA A 25 -20.59 -10.19 20.80
CA ALA A 25 -19.17 -10.21 21.17
C ALA A 25 -18.32 -10.94 20.12
N ALA A 26 -18.78 -12.10 19.65
CA ALA A 26 -18.11 -12.84 18.58
C ALA A 26 -18.07 -12.05 17.27
N SER A 27 -19.17 -11.38 16.92
CA SER A 27 -19.28 -10.57 15.70
C SER A 27 -18.33 -9.36 15.75
N LEU A 28 -18.25 -8.67 16.89
CA LEU A 28 -17.32 -7.57 17.11
C LEU A 28 -15.86 -8.04 17.07
N LEU A 29 -15.56 -9.23 17.60
CA LEU A 29 -14.21 -9.79 17.55
C LEU A 29 -13.78 -10.12 16.11
N VAL A 30 -14.66 -10.75 15.33
CA VAL A 30 -14.42 -11.01 13.90
C VAL A 30 -14.26 -9.70 13.14
N PHE A 31 -15.14 -8.73 13.37
CA PHE A 31 -15.08 -7.41 12.74
C PHE A 31 -13.78 -6.68 13.08
N ALA A 32 -13.40 -6.60 14.35
CA ALA A 32 -12.18 -5.92 14.79
C ALA A 32 -10.94 -6.57 14.19
N THR A 33 -10.92 -7.90 14.12
CA THR A 33 -9.80 -8.65 13.52
C THR A 33 -9.70 -8.37 12.02
N ASN A 34 -10.82 -8.46 11.29
CA ASN A 34 -10.83 -8.26 9.85
C ASN A 34 -10.58 -6.80 9.45
N THR A 35 -11.27 -5.85 10.09
CA THR A 35 -11.08 -4.41 9.87
C THR A 35 -9.69 -3.97 10.30
N GLY A 36 -9.19 -4.47 11.44
CA GLY A 36 -7.83 -4.20 11.90
C GLY A 36 -6.77 -4.71 10.91
N TYR A 37 -6.94 -5.94 10.40
CA TYR A 37 -6.06 -6.50 9.37
C TYR A 37 -6.10 -5.71 8.07
N ALA A 38 -7.29 -5.32 7.62
CA ALA A 38 -7.46 -4.48 6.42
C ALA A 38 -6.83 -3.10 6.60
N LEU A 39 -7.01 -2.45 7.75
CA LEU A 39 -6.37 -1.16 8.07
C LEU A 39 -4.85 -1.28 8.12
N TRP A 40 -4.32 -2.34 8.72
CA TRP A 40 -2.88 -2.61 8.74
C TRP A 40 -2.33 -2.79 7.31
N LYS A 41 -3.03 -3.56 6.47
CA LYS A 41 -2.67 -3.77 5.07
C LYS A 41 -2.69 -2.46 4.27
N THR A 42 -3.74 -1.66 4.41
CA THR A 42 -3.87 -0.35 3.74
C THR A 42 -2.82 0.66 4.22
N ALA A 43 -2.60 0.77 5.53
CA ALA A 43 -1.57 1.64 6.11
C ALA A 43 -0.16 1.22 5.66
N ARG A 44 0.06 -0.07 5.42
CA ARG A 44 1.28 -0.56 4.80
C ARG A 44 1.34 -0.06 3.36
N PHE A 45 0.42 -0.47 2.47
CA PHE A 45 0.55 -0.28 1.02
C PHE A 45 0.09 1.07 0.44
N GLY A 46 -0.43 2.00 1.24
CA GLY A 46 -1.00 3.26 0.76
C GLY A 46 -0.05 4.13 -0.08
N GLY A 47 1.26 4.08 0.18
CA GLY A 47 2.27 4.81 -0.60
C GLY A 47 2.84 4.07 -1.81
N ALA A 48 2.63 2.75 -1.92
CA ALA A 48 3.21 1.93 -2.98
C ALA A 48 2.61 2.26 -4.36
N ASN A 49 1.30 2.50 -4.41
CA ASN A 49 0.59 2.81 -5.65
C ASN A 49 1.04 4.14 -6.27
N THR A 50 1.32 5.15 -5.44
CA THR A 50 1.82 6.45 -5.90
C THR A 50 3.22 6.29 -6.53
N SER A 51 4.15 5.63 -5.84
CA SER A 51 5.49 5.39 -6.42
C SER A 51 5.44 4.52 -7.67
N ALA A 52 4.60 3.49 -7.72
CA ALA A 52 4.44 2.69 -8.93
C ALA A 52 3.93 3.51 -10.13
N SER A 53 2.93 4.38 -9.90
CA SER A 53 2.41 5.28 -10.94
C SER A 53 3.46 6.31 -11.39
N ASN A 54 4.16 6.92 -10.43
CA ASN A 54 5.26 7.85 -10.72
C ASN A 54 6.35 7.18 -11.55
N LEU A 55 6.75 5.95 -11.20
CA LEU A 55 7.75 5.19 -11.96
C LEU A 55 7.33 4.99 -13.42
N GLN A 56 6.06 4.65 -13.68
CA GLN A 56 5.58 4.47 -15.05
C GLN A 56 5.67 5.77 -15.87
N VAL A 57 5.24 6.89 -15.29
CA VAL A 57 5.25 8.20 -15.96
C VAL A 57 6.68 8.72 -16.11
N ASN A 58 7.48 8.66 -15.04
CA ASN A 58 8.85 9.14 -15.04
C ASN A 58 9.77 8.30 -15.93
N SER A 59 9.53 6.99 -16.07
CA SER A 59 10.29 6.16 -17.03
C SER A 59 10.08 6.62 -18.47
N GLN A 60 8.84 7.00 -18.82
CA GLN A 60 8.54 7.54 -20.15
C GLN A 60 9.16 8.93 -20.34
N LYS A 61 9.06 9.80 -19.34
CA LYS A 61 9.70 11.12 -19.36
C LYS A 61 11.21 11.01 -19.53
N LEU A 62 11.85 10.12 -18.76
CA LEU A 62 13.29 9.89 -18.83
C LEU A 62 13.72 9.49 -20.26
N ALA A 63 12.96 8.62 -20.92
CA ALA A 63 13.25 8.21 -22.31
C ALA A 63 13.06 9.33 -23.34
N ASN A 64 12.12 10.25 -23.11
CA ASN A 64 11.91 11.42 -23.99
C ASN A 64 13.01 12.46 -23.76
N LEU A 65 13.22 12.84 -22.51
CA LEU A 65 14.22 13.82 -22.10
C LEU A 65 15.65 13.36 -22.45
N GLY A 66 15.93 12.06 -22.40
CA GLY A 66 17.23 11.53 -22.80
C GLY A 66 17.54 11.81 -24.28
N ARG A 67 16.54 11.68 -25.17
CA ARG A 67 16.70 12.00 -26.59
C ARG A 67 16.92 13.49 -26.82
N GLU A 68 16.16 14.33 -26.10
CA GLU A 68 16.28 15.79 -26.20
C GLU A 68 17.60 16.31 -25.61
N ALA A 69 18.04 15.75 -24.48
CA ALA A 69 19.31 16.07 -23.85
C ALA A 69 20.50 15.72 -24.75
N ILE A 70 20.47 14.56 -25.42
CA ILE A 70 21.50 14.17 -26.40
C ILE A 70 21.54 15.14 -27.61
N ASN A 71 20.41 15.74 -27.97
CA ASN A 71 20.32 16.74 -29.04
C ASN A 71 20.79 18.14 -28.60
N GLY A 72 21.26 18.30 -27.35
CA GLY A 72 21.87 19.54 -26.86
C GLY A 72 20.93 20.48 -26.11
N ASP A 73 19.73 20.04 -25.74
CA ASP A 73 18.80 20.85 -24.94
C ASP A 73 19.20 20.84 -23.44
N ALA A 74 19.63 22.00 -22.95
CA ALA A 74 20.08 22.18 -21.57
C ALA A 74 18.93 22.08 -20.53
N GLU A 75 17.71 22.48 -20.90
CA GLU A 75 16.55 22.31 -20.03
C GLU A 75 16.17 20.83 -19.94
N ALA A 76 16.21 20.13 -21.07
CA ALA A 76 15.96 18.69 -21.11
C ALA A 76 17.00 17.91 -20.28
N PHE A 77 18.28 18.31 -20.32
CA PHE A 77 19.33 17.70 -19.49
C PHE A 77 19.08 17.89 -17.99
N LYS A 78 18.68 19.09 -17.56
CA LYS A 78 18.33 19.36 -16.17
C LYS A 78 17.12 18.54 -15.73
N ALA A 79 16.06 18.53 -16.54
CA ALA A 79 14.85 17.75 -16.29
C ALA A 79 15.11 16.24 -16.29
N PHE A 80 16.04 15.77 -17.14
CA PHE A 80 16.48 14.37 -17.19
C PHE A 80 17.13 13.94 -15.87
N ARG A 81 18.09 14.72 -15.36
CA ARG A 81 18.73 14.47 -14.06
C ARG A 81 17.73 14.43 -12.92
N GLU A 82 16.80 15.38 -12.90
CA GLU A 82 15.76 15.43 -11.87
C GLU A 82 14.83 14.21 -11.94
N THR A 83 14.40 13.83 -13.15
CA THR A 83 13.56 12.66 -13.37
C THR A 83 14.27 11.37 -12.95
N LYS A 84 15.57 11.23 -13.24
CA LYS A 84 16.39 10.10 -12.77
C LYS A 84 16.38 10.01 -11.24
N SER A 85 16.63 11.13 -10.56
CA SER A 85 16.63 11.20 -9.09
C SER A 85 15.27 10.83 -8.49
N GLN A 86 14.17 11.28 -9.10
CA GLN A 86 12.82 10.89 -8.67
C GLN A 86 12.60 9.37 -8.78
N ILE A 87 13.02 8.76 -9.89
CA ILE A 87 12.93 7.30 -10.07
C ILE A 87 13.77 6.56 -9.03
N GLU A 88 15.01 6.99 -8.77
CA GLU A 88 15.86 6.39 -7.74
C GLU A 88 15.23 6.44 -6.34
N ASN A 89 14.62 7.58 -6.00
CA ASN A 89 13.92 7.76 -4.73
C ASN A 89 12.68 6.86 -4.63
N ASP A 90 11.90 6.73 -5.70
CA ASP A 90 10.74 5.84 -5.74
C ASP A 90 11.14 4.36 -5.64
N VAL A 91 12.18 3.92 -6.37
CA VAL A 91 12.71 2.54 -6.28
C VAL A 91 13.24 2.28 -4.86
N LYS A 92 13.95 3.23 -4.26
CA LYS A 92 14.42 3.12 -2.88
C LYS A 92 13.27 3.00 -1.90
N LEU A 93 12.26 3.88 -2.00
CA LEU A 93 11.09 3.84 -1.14
C LEU A 93 10.35 2.50 -1.24
N LEU A 94 10.20 1.97 -2.46
CA LEU A 94 9.59 0.66 -2.68
C LEU A 94 10.37 -0.46 -1.99
N ASN A 95 11.70 -0.47 -2.11
CA ASN A 95 12.52 -1.47 -1.45
C ASN A 95 12.48 -1.33 0.08
N ASP A 96 12.67 -0.11 0.61
CA ASP A 96 12.74 0.16 2.05
C ASP A 96 11.42 -0.13 2.76
N ARG A 97 10.27 0.16 2.12
CA ARG A 97 8.94 0.00 2.72
C ARG A 97 8.30 -1.35 2.40
N PHE A 98 8.57 -1.91 1.23
CA PHE A 98 7.78 -3.02 0.67
C PHE A 98 8.60 -4.20 0.18
N GLY A 99 9.93 -4.09 0.09
CA GLY A 99 10.77 -5.14 -0.50
C GLY A 99 10.67 -6.51 0.19
N ALA A 100 10.35 -6.54 1.49
CA ALA A 100 10.17 -7.78 2.26
C ALA A 100 8.72 -8.28 2.32
N ALA A 101 7.75 -7.58 1.72
CA ALA A 101 6.34 -7.97 1.79
C ALA A 101 6.06 -9.14 0.82
N PRO A 102 5.51 -10.28 1.28
CA PRO A 102 5.36 -11.49 0.46
C PRO A 102 4.62 -11.25 -0.85
N ASP A 103 3.52 -10.49 -0.80
CA ASP A 103 2.63 -10.24 -1.95
C ASP A 103 3.26 -9.37 -3.05
N VAL A 104 4.29 -8.57 -2.75
CA VAL A 104 4.83 -7.53 -3.67
C VAL A 104 6.35 -7.56 -3.83
N SER A 105 7.05 -8.37 -3.03
CA SER A 105 8.51 -8.52 -3.07
C SER A 105 9.04 -8.89 -4.47
N GLY A 106 8.37 -9.84 -5.16
CA GLY A 106 8.71 -10.24 -6.53
C GLY A 106 8.61 -9.07 -7.53
N PRO A 107 7.44 -8.43 -7.69
CA PRO A 107 7.31 -7.24 -8.53
C PRO A 107 8.30 -6.11 -8.22
N ILE A 108 8.57 -5.82 -6.93
CA ILE A 108 9.55 -4.80 -6.53
C ILE A 108 10.98 -5.20 -6.92
N SER A 109 11.33 -6.48 -6.78
CA SER A 109 12.60 -7.01 -7.26
C SER A 109 12.73 -6.82 -8.77
N THR A 110 11.68 -7.09 -9.54
CA THR A 110 11.65 -6.88 -11.00
C THR A 110 11.85 -5.40 -11.37
N VAL A 111 11.18 -4.48 -10.68
CA VAL A 111 11.37 -3.04 -10.88
C VAL A 111 12.82 -2.66 -10.61
N THR A 112 13.39 -3.14 -9.51
CA THR A 112 14.77 -2.86 -9.12
C THR A 112 15.77 -3.41 -10.14
N SER A 113 15.61 -4.68 -10.56
CA SER A 113 16.48 -5.30 -11.55
C SER A 113 16.39 -4.64 -12.93
N THR A 114 15.23 -4.08 -13.27
CA THR A 114 15.04 -3.30 -14.51
C THR A 114 15.68 -1.93 -14.40
N TRP A 115 15.52 -1.25 -13.26
CA TRP A 115 16.05 0.08 -13.03
C TRP A 115 17.58 0.10 -12.98
N VAL A 116 18.23 -0.85 -12.31
CA VAL A 116 19.70 -0.86 -12.12
C VAL A 116 20.48 -0.68 -13.43
N PRO A 117 20.26 -1.44 -14.52
CA PRO A 117 20.95 -1.20 -15.79
C PRO A 117 20.49 0.09 -16.49
N MET A 118 19.20 0.46 -16.40
CA MET A 118 18.69 1.70 -16.99
C MET A 118 19.30 2.95 -16.35
N GLY A 119 19.42 2.97 -15.01
CA GLY A 119 20.04 4.06 -14.26
C GLY A 119 21.50 4.26 -14.66
N LYS A 120 22.26 3.17 -14.86
CA LYS A 120 23.63 3.23 -15.39
C LYS A 120 23.70 3.80 -16.80
N ASN A 121 22.76 3.43 -17.68
CA ASN A 121 22.70 4.01 -19.02
C ASN A 121 22.32 5.50 -18.96
N ALA A 122 21.44 5.89 -18.03
CA ALA A 122 21.10 7.29 -17.81
C ALA A 122 22.31 8.10 -17.29
N ASP A 123 23.17 7.50 -16.48
CA ASP A 123 24.43 8.12 -16.03
C ASP A 123 25.42 8.39 -17.18
N GLN A 124 25.29 7.72 -18.33
CA GLN A 124 26.13 8.01 -19.50
C GLN A 124 25.66 9.27 -20.26
N ILE A 125 24.42 9.68 -20.06
CA ILE A 125 23.85 10.89 -20.66
C ILE A 125 24.22 12.11 -19.82
N LEU A 126 24.40 11.94 -18.51
CA LEU A 126 24.80 12.99 -17.55
C LEU A 126 26.30 13.25 -17.55
#